data_AF-A0A257RA94-F1
#
_entry.id   AF-A0A257RA94-F1
#
_cell.length_a   1.000
_cell.length_b   1.000
_cell.length_c   1.000
_cell.angle_alpha   90.00
_cell.angle_beta   90.00
_cell.angle_gamma   90.00
#
_symmetry.space_group_name_H-M   'P 1'
#
loop_
_entity.id
_entity.type
_entity.pdbx_description
1 polymer ?
#
loop_
_entity_poly.entity_id
_entity_poly.type
_entity_poly.pdbx_seq_one_letter_code
_entity_poly.pdbx_strand_id
1 'polypeptide(L)' 'AKGVGEVGAIGSPPAVINAVVDALRDYGVTHVDMPATAQKIWSIINAGINAGAPPMAAE' A
#
# COMPACT_ATOMS: atom_id res chain seq x y z
N ALA A 1 15.70 -4.42 -32.29
CA ALA A 1 15.89 -3.94 -30.90
C ALA A 1 14.51 -3.75 -30.25
N LYS A 2 14.35 -4.00 -28.94
CA LYS A 2 13.11 -3.69 -28.20
C LYS A 2 13.31 -2.39 -27.41
N GLY A 3 12.27 -1.55 -27.31
CA GLY A 3 12.31 -0.32 -26.51
C GLY A 3 12.23 -0.62 -25.02
N VAL A 4 13.16 -0.09 -24.23
CA VAL A 4 13.24 -0.31 -22.77
C VAL A 4 13.52 0.99 -21.98
N GLY A 5 13.69 2.13 -22.66
CA GLY A 5 14.13 3.38 -22.03
C GLY A 5 13.23 3.90 -20.91
N GLU A 6 11.92 3.60 -20.97
CA GLU A 6 10.93 4.09 -20.00
C GLU A 6 10.48 3.04 -18.99
N VAL A 7 10.95 1.78 -19.12
CA VAL A 7 10.41 0.65 -18.34
C VAL A 7 10.58 0.86 -16.84
N GLY A 8 11.65 1.54 -16.40
CA GLY A 8 11.82 1.92 -15.00
C GLY A 8 10.80 2.96 -14.53
N ALA A 9 10.51 3.97 -15.35
CA ALA A 9 9.52 4.99 -14.99
C ALA A 9 8.09 4.45 -14.96
N ILE A 10 7.79 3.44 -15.78
CA ILE A 10 6.47 2.80 -15.84
C ILE A 10 6.32 1.70 -14.76
N GLY A 11 7.35 0.88 -14.57
CA GLY A 11 7.29 -0.30 -13.70
C GLY A 11 7.58 0.01 -12.22
N SER A 12 8.48 0.96 -11.93
CA SER A 12 8.87 1.25 -10.55
C SER A 12 7.73 1.85 -9.70
N PRO A 13 6.92 2.81 -10.17
CA PRO A 13 5.85 3.39 -9.34
C PRO A 13 4.82 2.35 -8.82
N PRO A 14 4.21 1.49 -9.66
CA PRO A 14 3.27 0.49 -9.14
C PRO A 14 3.98 -0.58 -8.29
N ALA A 15 5.22 -0.96 -8.60
CA ALA A 15 5.97 -1.90 -7.78
C ALA A 15 6.19 -1.38 -6.35
N VAL A 16 6.56 -0.11 -6.21
CA VAL A 16 6.76 0.53 -4.90
C VAL A 16 5.44 0.67 -4.15
N ILE A 17 4.36 1.11 -4.80
CA ILE A 17 3.06 1.26 -4.12
C ILE A 17 2.48 -0.08 -3.68
N ASN A 18 2.62 -1.13 -4.50
CA ASN A 18 2.19 -2.47 -4.11
C ASN A 18 2.98 -2.99 -2.90
N ALA A 19 4.29 -2.71 -2.82
CA ALA A 19 5.10 -3.07 -1.65
C ALA A 19 4.66 -2.30 -0.38
N VAL A 20 4.25 -1.04 -0.51
CA VAL A 20 3.71 -0.26 0.60
C VAL A 20 2.36 -0.82 1.07
N VAL A 21 1.46 -1.17 0.15
CA VAL A 21 0.17 -1.81 0.47
C VAL A 21 0.38 -3.15 1.17
N ASP A 22 1.28 -3.99 0.65
CA ASP A 22 1.61 -5.28 1.27
C ASP A 22 2.14 -5.11 2.70
N ALA A 23 3.02 -4.12 2.95
CA ALA A 23 3.52 -3.83 4.29
C ALA A 23 2.44 -3.34 5.28
N LEU A 24 1.34 -2.80 4.76
CA LEU A 24 0.22 -2.28 5.56
C LEU A 24 -0.99 -3.21 5.59
N ARG A 25 -0.90 -4.42 5.03
CA ARG A 25 -1.98 -5.41 5.01
C ARG A 25 -2.57 -5.70 6.39
N ASP A 26 -1.72 -5.73 7.42
CA ASP A 26 -2.12 -6.05 8.80
C ASP A 26 -2.89 -4.90 9.45
N TYR A 27 -2.90 -3.71 8.82
CA TYR A 27 -3.72 -2.56 9.18
C TYR A 27 -5.01 -2.49 8.35
N GLY A 28 -5.32 -3.51 7.54
CA GLY A 28 -6.51 -3.54 6.69
C GLY A 28 -6.42 -2.70 5.42
N VAL A 29 -5.21 -2.27 5.04
CA VAL A 29 -5.00 -1.39 3.88
C VAL A 29 -4.98 -2.20 2.59
N THR A 30 -5.79 -1.77 1.60
CA THR A 30 -5.88 -2.41 0.27
C THR A 30 -5.43 -1.49 -0.87
N HIS A 31 -5.32 -0.19 -0.61
CA HIS A 31 -4.92 0.82 -1.58
C HIS A 31 -4.28 2.02 -0.87
N VAL A 32 -3.30 2.65 -1.52
CA VAL A 32 -2.67 3.89 -1.04
C VAL A 32 -2.58 4.88 -2.19
N ASP A 33 -3.16 6.06 -2.01
CA ASP A 33 -3.06 7.13 -2.99
C ASP A 33 -1.66 7.72 -3.08
N MET A 34 -1.12 7.74 -4.30
CA MET A 34 0.13 8.42 -4.58
C MET A 34 0.02 9.94 -4.37
N PRO A 35 1.10 10.62 -3.93
CA PRO A 35 2.35 10.03 -3.41
C PRO A 35 2.15 9.46 -2.01
N ALA A 36 2.81 8.34 -1.73
CA ALA A 36 2.85 7.70 -0.41
C ALA A 36 3.80 8.46 0.53
N THR A 37 3.41 9.67 0.94
CA THR A 37 4.23 10.51 1.83
C THR A 37 4.32 9.90 3.23
N ALA A 38 5.43 10.14 3.92
CA ALA A 38 5.63 9.68 5.29
C ALA A 38 4.47 10.09 6.22
N GLN A 39 3.91 11.29 6.05
CA GLN A 39 2.77 11.75 6.82
C GLN A 39 1.50 10.91 6.58
N LYS A 40 1.19 10.54 5.32
CA LYS A 40 0.04 9.67 5.02
C LYS A 40 0.22 8.30 5.64
N ILE A 41 1.40 7.70 5.47
CA ILE A 41 1.71 6.38 6.03
C ILE A 41 1.63 6.40 7.56
N TRP A 42 2.21 7.42 8.19
CA TRP A 42 2.12 7.61 9.63
C TRP A 42 0.66 7.77 10.09
N SER A 43 -0.15 8.56 9.38
CA SER A 43 -1.57 8.71 9.70
C SER A 43 -2.33 7.39 9.58
N ILE A 44 -2.04 6.57 8.57
CA ILE A 44 -2.67 5.26 8.37
C ILE A 44 -2.33 4.31 9.53
N ILE A 45 -1.05 4.22 9.89
CA ILE A 45 -0.57 3.36 10.99
C ILE A 45 -1.21 3.79 12.32
N ASN A 46 -1.30 5.09 12.60
CA ASN A 46 -1.86 5.60 13.86
C ASN A 46 -3.40 5.63 13.88
N ALA A 47 -4.06 5.68 12.73
CA ALA A 47 -5.51 5.51 12.64
C ALA A 47 -5.94 4.05 12.87
N GLY A 48 -5.01 3.09 12.75
CA GLY A 48 -5.28 1.65 12.68
C GLY A 48 -4.82 0.81 13.88
N ILE A 49 -4.85 1.33 15.12
CA ILE A 49 -4.89 0.47 16.31
C ILE A 49 -6.31 -0.12 16.39
N ASN A 50 -6.60 -1.21 15.65
CA ASN A 50 -7.71 -2.16 15.88
C ASN A 50 -7.85 -3.31 14.83
N ALA A 51 -6.79 -3.71 14.12
CA ALA A 51 -6.89 -4.76 13.09
C ALA A 51 -6.51 -6.19 13.58
N GLY A 52 -6.64 -6.43 14.89
CA GLY A 52 -6.57 -7.78 15.48
C GLY A 52 -7.94 -8.43 15.71
N ALA A 53 -9.03 -7.83 15.26
CA ALA A 53 -10.34 -8.47 15.27
C ALA A 53 -10.49 -9.29 13.98
N PRO A 54 -10.58 -10.63 14.04
CA PRO A 54 -11.01 -11.40 12.87
C PRO A 54 -12.37 -10.87 12.40
N PRO A 55 -12.71 -10.96 11.10
CA PRO A 55 -14.05 -10.64 10.66
C PRO A 55 -15.01 -11.48 11.50
N MET A 56 -15.76 -10.83 12.40
CA MET A 56 -16.77 -11.53 13.17
C MET A 56 -17.69 -12.18 12.16
N ALA A 57 -17.74 -13.51 12.21
CA ALA A 57 -18.81 -14.28 11.63
C ALA A 57 -20.13 -13.65 12.10
N ALA A 58 -20.82 -12.98 11.19
CA ALA A 58 -22.18 -12.51 11.35
C ALA A 58 -22.90 -12.89 10.06
N GLU A 59 -23.65 -14.00 10.19
CA GLU A 59 -24.71 -14.54 9.32
C GLU A 59 -24.43 -14.83 7.84
#